data_AF-A0A6L3CBS8-F1
#
_entry.id   AF-A0A6L3CBS8-F1
#
_cell.length_a   1.000
_cell.length_b   1.000
_cell.length_c   1.000
_cell.angle_alpha   90.00
_cell.angle_beta   90.00
_cell.angle_gamma   90.00
#
_symmetry.space_group_name_H-M   'P 1'
#
loop_
_entity.id
_entity.type
_entity.pdbx_description
1 polymer ?
#
loop_
_entity_poly.entity_id
_entity_poly.type
_entity_poly.pdbx_seq_one_letter_code
_entity_poly.pdbx_strand_id
1 'polypeptide(L)'
;MNGSLQYSALTRLLTLNNQVHDLESRMLTESVPLSVMGLAVSDQAVSGSRIAEIQDEIDQAIRASLATCWLSNSDEEEEYEL
;
A
#
# COMPACT_ATOMS: atom_id res chain seq x y z
N MET A 1 8.65 -1.36 38.40
CA MET A 1 9.45 -1.08 37.17
C MET A 1 9.06 -2.09 36.11
N ASN A 2 8.68 -1.59 34.94
CA ASN A 2 7.90 -2.27 33.91
C ASN A 2 8.78 -3.15 33.00
N GLY A 3 9.48 -4.12 33.58
CA GLY A 3 10.49 -4.93 32.89
C GLY A 3 9.96 -5.71 31.69
N SER A 4 8.67 -6.09 31.70
CA SER A 4 8.00 -6.75 30.58
C SER A 4 7.79 -5.81 29.38
N LEU A 5 7.40 -4.55 29.63
CA LEU A 5 7.18 -3.55 28.58
C LEU A 5 8.50 -3.15 27.90
N GLN A 6 9.59 -3.04 28.67
CA GLN A 6 10.93 -2.80 28.13
C GLN A 6 11.43 -3.99 27.28
N TYR A 7 11.19 -5.22 27.73
CA TYR A 7 11.54 -6.41 26.97
C TYR A 7 10.73 -6.52 25.67
N SER A 8 9.42 -6.24 25.72
CA SER A 8 8.55 -6.24 24.53
C SER A 8 8.96 -5.20 23.49
N ALA A 9 9.38 -4.00 23.94
CA ALA A 9 9.88 -2.96 23.07
C ALA A 9 11.22 -3.36 22.44
N LEU A 10 12.12 -3.97 23.21
CA LEU A 10 13.40 -4.46 22.72
C LEU A 10 13.23 -5.57 21.68
N THR A 11 12.37 -6.56 21.95
CA THR A 11 12.05 -7.62 20.98
C THR A 11 11.50 -7.03 19.69
N ARG A 12 10.56 -6.08 19.78
CA ARG A 12 9.99 -5.42 18.61
C ARG A 12 11.04 -4.66 17.80
N LEU A 13 11.97 -3.98 18.48
CA LEU A 13 13.04 -3.22 17.84
C LEU A 13 14.04 -4.14 17.13
N LEU A 14 14.41 -5.27 17.74
CA LEU A 14 15.27 -6.28 17.12
C LEU A 14 14.60 -6.92 15.89
N THR A 15 13.31 -7.26 15.99
CA THR A 15 12.55 -7.79 14.84
C THR A 15 12.55 -6.81 13.67
N LEU A 16 12.27 -5.53 13.93
CA LEU A 16 12.27 -4.50 12.89
C LEU A 16 13.65 -4.29 12.29
N ASN A 17 14.71 -4.31 13.11
CA ASN A 17 16.07 -4.16 12.62
C ASN A 17 16.47 -5.28 11.64
N ASN A 18 16.13 -6.53 11.97
CA ASN A 18 16.38 -7.67 11.08
C ASN A 18 15.61 -7.54 9.76
N GLN A 19 14.34 -7.12 9.80
CA GLN A 19 13.53 -6.92 8.59
C GLN A 19 14.12 -5.85 7.66
N VAL A 20 14.59 -4.73 8.22
CA VAL A 20 15.24 -3.68 7.45
C VAL A 20 16.51 -4.21 6.78
N HIS A 21 17.31 -4.98 7.51
CA HIS A 21 18.54 -5.56 6.97
C HIS A 21 18.27 -6.57 5.84
N ASP A 22 17.24 -7.41 5.97
CA ASP A 22 16.82 -8.34 4.93
C ASP A 22 16.36 -7.60 3.67
N LEU A 23 15.59 -6.51 3.83
CA LEU A 23 15.15 -5.67 2.71
C LEU A 23 16.33 -4.99 2.00
N GLU A 24 17.30 -4.47 2.77
CA GLU A 24 18.51 -3.86 2.22
C GLU A 24 19.34 -4.88 1.43
N SER A 25 19.52 -6.08 1.98
CA SER A 25 20.22 -7.17 1.32
C SER A 25 19.54 -7.58 0.01
N ARG A 26 18.21 -7.68 0.02
CA ARG A 26 17.41 -7.96 -1.19
C ARG A 26 17.52 -6.84 -2.22
N MET A 27 17.45 -5.58 -1.80
CA MET A 27 17.60 -4.45 -2.72
C MET A 27 18.99 -4.43 -3.39
N LEU A 28 20.04 -4.84 -2.67
CA LEU A 28 21.40 -4.90 -3.20
C LEU A 28 21.63 -6.11 -4.13
N THR A 29 20.85 -7.18 -3.97
CA THR A 29 21.06 -8.44 -4.70
C THR A 29 20.06 -8.66 -5.85
N GLU A 30 18.87 -8.07 -5.76
CA GLU A 30 17.86 -8.14 -6.80
C GLU A 30 18.24 -7.18 -7.94
N SER A 31 18.63 -7.74 -9.09
CA SER A 31 18.83 -6.95 -10.30
C SER A 31 17.48 -6.52 -10.86
N VAL A 32 17.24 -5.22 -10.90
CA VAL A 32 16.08 -4.68 -11.61
C VAL A 32 16.35 -4.84 -13.11
N PRO A 33 15.46 -5.48 -13.88
CA PRO A 33 15.63 -5.58 -15.32
C PRO A 33 15.74 -4.18 -15.90
N LEU A 34 16.91 -3.87 -16.48
CA LEU A 34 17.11 -2.68 -17.29
C LEU A 34 16.28 -2.86 -18.56
N SER A 35 15.02 -2.47 -18.49
CA SER A 35 14.20 -2.33 -19.69
C SER A 35 14.95 -1.39 -20.61
N VAL A 36 15.28 -1.87 -21.82
CA VAL A 36 15.88 -1.07 -22.90
C VAL A 36 14.83 -0.05 -23.31
N MET A 37 14.73 1.01 -22.50
CA MET A 37 13.91 2.19 -22.71
C MET A 37 14.52 2.96 -23.86
N GLY A 38 14.04 2.66 -25.06
CA GLY A 38 14.43 3.40 -26.25
C GLY A 38 13.42 3.29 -27.38
N LEU A 39 12.95 2.08 -27.72
CA LEU A 39 12.26 1.94 -29.01
C LEU A 39 11.09 0.94 -29.11
N ALA A 40 10.78 0.13 -28.10
CA ALA A 40 9.84 -0.99 -28.30
C ALA A 40 8.60 -1.04 -27.39
N VAL A 41 8.45 -0.16 -26.39
CA VAL A 41 7.39 -0.33 -25.38
C VAL A 41 6.14 0.53 -25.65
N SER A 42 6.20 1.51 -26.55
CA SER A 42 4.99 2.31 -26.87
C SER A 42 3.89 1.50 -27.55
N ASP A 43 4.22 0.40 -28.23
CA ASP A 43 3.24 -0.36 -29.02
C ASP A 43 2.63 -1.58 -28.30
N GLN A 44 3.08 -1.91 -27.09
CA GLN A 44 2.60 -3.10 -26.35
C GLN A 44 1.98 -2.78 -24.98
N ALA A 45 1.97 -1.51 -24.56
CA ALA A 45 1.59 -1.13 -23.19
C ALA A 45 0.12 -0.72 -22.97
N VAL A 46 -0.79 -0.88 -23.96
CA VAL A 46 -2.16 -0.34 -23.84
C VAL A 46 -3.26 -1.41 -23.74
N SER A 47 -2.92 -2.70 -23.65
CA SER A 47 -3.94 -3.72 -23.36
C SER A 47 -3.35 -4.86 -22.52
N GLY A 48 -3.61 -4.84 -21.20
CA GLY A 48 -3.25 -5.93 -20.28
C GLY A 48 -1.99 -5.71 -19.44
N SER A 49 -1.56 -4.47 -19.22
CA SER A 49 -0.50 -4.19 -18.23
C SER A 49 -1.05 -4.36 -16.82
N ARG A 50 -0.40 -5.19 -15.99
CA ARG A 50 -0.73 -5.38 -14.56
C ARG A 50 -0.83 -4.05 -13.79
N ILE A 51 -0.12 -3.02 -14.24
CA ILE A 51 -0.19 -1.68 -13.64
C ILE A 51 -1.55 -1.02 -13.90
N ALA A 52 -2.14 -1.20 -15.09
CA ALA A 52 -3.46 -0.67 -15.40
C ALA A 52 -4.55 -1.38 -14.56
N GLU A 53 -4.45 -2.70 -14.37
CA GLU A 53 -5.35 -3.44 -13.48
C GLU A 53 -5.29 -2.94 -12.04
N ILE A 54 -4.08 -2.69 -11.53
CA ILE A 54 -3.87 -2.16 -10.18
C ILE A 54 -4.44 -0.73 -10.07
N GLN A 55 -4.31 0.09 -11.11
CA GLN A 55 -4.89 1.44 -11.13
C GLN A 55 -6.43 1.39 -11.10
N ASP A 56 -7.05 0.49 -11.85
CA ASP A 56 -8.51 0.29 -11.84
C ASP A 56 -9.00 -0.20 -10.47
N GLU A 57 -8.28 -1.13 -9.83
CA GLU A 57 -8.60 -1.61 -8.47
C GLU A 57 -8.54 -0.47 -7.43
N ILE A 58 -7.51 0.37 -7.51
CA ILE A 58 -7.36 1.54 -6.62
C ILE A 58 -8.50 2.53 -6.84
N ASP A 59 -8.80 2.87 -8.09
CA ASP A 59 -9.87 3.81 -8.43
C ASP A 59 -11.24 3.30 -7.96
N GLN A 60 -11.50 2.00 -8.12
CA GLN A 60 -12.73 1.39 -7.63
C GLN A 60 -12.83 1.42 -6.10
N ALA A 61 -11.73 1.14 -5.39
CA ALA A 61 -11.69 1.21 -3.93
C ALA A 61 -11.91 2.64 -3.41
N ILE A 62 -11.31 3.65 -4.06
CA ILE A 62 -11.51 5.07 -3.72
C ILE A 62 -12.98 5.47 -3.92
N ARG A 63 -13.58 5.12 -5.06
CA ARG A 63 -14.99 5.41 -5.34
C ARG A 63 -15.92 4.76 -4.33
N ALA A 64 -15.69 3.50 -3.98
CA ALA A 64 -16.47 2.79 -2.96
C ALA A 64 -16.34 3.44 -1.58
N SER A 65 -15.13 3.85 -1.21
CA SER A 65 -14.86 4.52 0.07
C SER A 65 -15.55 5.89 0.14
N LEU A 66 -15.43 6.70 -0.91
CA LEU A 66 -16.09 8.01 -0.99
C LEU A 66 -17.62 7.88 -1.00
N ALA A 67 -18.18 6.91 -1.73
CA ALA A 67 -19.61 6.62 -1.70
C ALA A 67 -20.07 6.21 -0.30
N THR A 68 -19.28 5.40 0.41
CA THR A 68 -19.58 5.00 1.79
C THR A 68 -19.53 6.20 2.74
N CYS A 69 -18.54 7.08 2.61
CA CYS A 69 -18.47 8.32 3.39
C CYS A 69 -19.65 9.25 3.09
N TRP A 70 -20.06 9.38 1.83
CA TRP A 70 -21.21 10.20 1.43
C TRP A 70 -22.54 9.64 1.97
N LEU A 71 -22.74 8.32 1.89
CA LEU A 71 -23.93 7.66 2.42
C LEU A 71 -23.95 7.75 3.96
N SER A 72 -22.81 7.54 4.62
CA SER A 72 -22.68 7.69 6.07
C SER A 72 -22.94 9.13 6.53
N ASN A 73 -22.55 10.14 5.74
CA ASN A 73 -22.82 11.55 6.04
C ASN A 73 -24.28 11.95 5.75
N SER A 74 -25.06 11.12 5.06
CA SER A 74 -26.49 11.36 4.81
C SER A 74 -27.37 10.81 5.94
N ASP A 75 -26.90 9.78 6.66
CA ASP A 75 -27.62 9.19 7.82
C ASP A 75 -27.45 10.01 9.11
N GLU A 76 -26.48 10.94 9.19
CA GLU A 76 -26.23 11.76 10.38
C GLU A 76 -27.13 13.02 10.48
N GLU A 77 -27.88 13.38 9.44
CA GLU A 77 -28.79 14.55 9.46
C GLU A 77 -30.22 14.24 9.98
N GLU A 78 -30.57 12.97 10.22
CA GLU A 78 -31.92 12.58 10.71
C GLU A 78 -32.01 12.31 12.23
N GLU A 79 -30.98 12.60 13.03
CA GLU A 79 -30.98 12.36 14.49
C GLU A 79 -30.96 13.65 15.34
N TYR A 80 -31.68 14.71 14.93
CA TYR A 80 -31.95 15.88 15.80
C TYR A 80 -33.33 16.51 15.58
N GLU A 81 -34.41 15.70 15.62
CA GLU A 81 -35.77 16.23 15.87
C GLU A 81 -36.52 15.35 16.88
N LEU A 82 -36.31 15.59 18.18
CA LEU A 82 -37.24 15.25 19.27
C LEU A 82 -37.26 16.35 20.33
#